data_AF-A0A1M6AHK0-F1
#
_entry.id   AF-A0A1M6AHK0-F1
#
_cell.length_a   1.000
_cell.length_b   1.000
_cell.length_c   1.000
_cell.angle_alpha   90.00
_cell.angle_beta   90.00
_cell.angle_gamma   90.00
#
_symmetry.space_group_name_H-M   'P 1'
#
loop_
_entity.id
_entity.type
_entity.pdbx_description
1 polymer ?
#
loop_
_entity_poly.entity_id
_entity_poly.type
_entity_poly.pdbx_seq_one_letter_code
_entity_poly.pdbx_strand_id
1 'polypeptide(L)'
;MMGRRALHQLRPHLASPAFVRLVEYVEEGLFRRTMIGGVRTQMPTGSAVEASVRLALASRWITCVLRLDSDRTGWRCSDLVVLQPCPV
;
A
#
# COMPACT_ATOMS: atom_id res chain seq x y z
N MET A 1 9.87 7.65 -11.82
CA MET A 1 8.65 8.41 -12.18
C MET A 1 7.63 8.24 -11.05
N MET A 2 7.63 9.11 -10.03
CA MET A 2 6.71 9.00 -8.87
C MET A 2 5.82 10.25 -8.80
N GLY A 3 4.61 10.10 -9.33
CA GLY A 3 3.55 11.10 -9.36
C GLY A 3 2.35 10.65 -8.56
N ARG A 4 1.52 11.62 -8.15
CA ARG A 4 0.17 11.37 -7.62
C ARG A 4 -0.61 10.64 -8.72
N ARG A 5 -1.17 9.47 -8.40
CA ARG A 5 -2.16 8.79 -9.26
C ARG A 5 -3.53 9.00 -8.65
N ALA A 6 -4.50 9.36 -9.47
CA ALA A 6 -5.89 9.44 -9.02
C ALA A 6 -6.39 8.03 -8.67
N LEU A 7 -7.34 7.93 -7.73
CA LEU A 7 -7.88 6.64 -7.28
C LEU A 7 -8.39 5.77 -8.45
N HIS A 8 -9.07 6.37 -9.43
CA HIS A 8 -9.55 5.64 -10.60
C HIS A 8 -8.43 5.00 -11.43
N GLN A 9 -7.22 5.57 -11.42
CA GLN A 9 -6.04 5.00 -12.10
C GLN A 9 -5.41 3.85 -11.30
N LEU A 10 -5.66 3.79 -9.99
CA LEU A 10 -5.18 2.71 -9.13
C LEU A 10 -6.13 1.50 -9.15
N ARG A 11 -7.42 1.72 -9.44
CA ARG A 11 -8.46 0.69 -9.43
C ARG A 11 -8.09 -0.60 -10.19
N PRO A 12 -7.52 -0.57 -11.41
CA PRO A 12 -7.17 -1.80 -12.14
C PRO A 12 -6.04 -2.62 -11.49
N HIS A 13 -5.27 -2.00 -10.60
CA HIS A 13 -4.12 -2.60 -9.92
C HIS A 13 -4.41 -3.10 -8.51
N LEU A 14 -5.64 -2.90 -8.02
CA LEU A 14 -6.09 -3.25 -6.68
C LEU A 14 -7.27 -4.22 -6.76
N ALA A 15 -7.21 -5.30 -6.00
CA ALA A 15 -8.39 -6.10 -5.71
C ALA A 15 -9.44 -5.24 -5.00
N SER A 16 -10.72 -5.61 -5.14
CA SER A 16 -11.81 -4.83 -4.54
C SER A 16 -11.64 -4.56 -3.03
N PRO A 17 -11.24 -5.54 -2.19
CA PRO A 17 -11.02 -5.28 -0.76
C PRO A 17 -9.89 -4.28 -0.48
N ALA A 18 -8.75 -4.42 -1.16
CA ALA A 18 -7.62 -3.50 -1.03
C ALA A 18 -7.96 -2.07 -1.51
N PHE A 19 -8.78 -1.96 -2.56
CA PHE A 19 -9.25 -0.67 -3.05
C PHE A 19 -10.17 0.03 -2.04
N VAL A 20 -11.10 -0.69 -1.41
CA VAL A 20 -11.99 -0.13 -0.37
C VAL A 20 -11.17 0.41 0.80
N ARG A 21 -10.20 -0.36 1.31
CA ARG A 21 -9.31 0.12 2.38
C ARG A 21 -8.50 1.35 1.97
N LEU A 22 -8.02 1.40 0.73
CA LEU A 22 -7.33 2.59 0.24
C LEU A 22 -8.25 3.81 0.28
N VAL A 23 -9.50 3.68 -0.15
CA VAL A 23 -10.51 4.76 -0.13
C VAL A 23 -10.77 5.24 1.30
N GLU A 24 -10.88 4.34 2.28
CA GLU A 24 -11.04 4.70 3.70
C GLU A 24 -9.89 5.61 4.19
N TYR A 25 -8.64 5.35 3.78
CA TYR A 25 -7.50 6.20 4.13
C TYR A 25 -7.44 7.53 3.37
N VAL A 26 -8.14 7.67 2.24
CA VAL A 26 -8.13 8.89 1.41
C VAL A 26 -8.92 10.02 2.08
N GLU A 27 -9.98 9.68 2.80
CA GLU A 27 -10.90 10.67 3.40
C GLU A 27 -10.23 11.47 4.54
N GLU A 28 -9.07 11.04 5.04
CA GLU A 28 -8.33 11.73 6.11
C GLU A 28 -7.55 13.00 5.66
N GLY A 29 -7.54 13.30 4.36
CA GLY A 29 -7.08 14.59 3.82
C GLY A 29 -5.66 14.64 3.26
N LEU A 30 -5.48 15.55 2.28
CA LEU A 30 -4.29 15.94 1.52
C LEU A 30 -3.14 14.91 1.41
N PHE A 31 -3.12 14.18 0.29
CA PHE A 31 -1.96 13.37 -0.12
C PHE A 31 -0.69 14.21 -0.27
N ARG A 32 0.23 14.06 0.70
CA ARG A 32 1.57 14.64 0.63
C ARG A 32 2.55 13.61 0.09
N ARG A 33 3.53 14.06 -0.70
CA ARG A 33 4.69 13.22 -0.99
C ARG A 33 5.37 12.90 0.34
N THR A 34 5.64 11.62 0.56
CA THR A 34 6.25 11.10 1.77
C THR A 34 7.55 10.39 1.41
N MET A 35 8.45 10.29 2.38
CA MET A 35 9.68 9.52 2.27
C MET A 35 9.41 8.05 2.57
N ILE A 36 9.93 7.16 1.72
CA ILE A 36 10.01 5.73 2.01
C ILE A 36 11.28 5.51 2.83
N GLY A 37 11.13 5.12 4.09
CA GLY A 37 12.26 4.84 5.00
C GLY A 37 12.86 3.46 4.81
N GLY A 38 12.10 2.53 4.20
CA GLY A 38 12.59 1.20 3.87
C GLY A 38 11.47 0.30 3.36
N VAL A 39 11.86 -0.70 2.58
CA VAL A 39 10.97 -1.75 2.08
C VAL A 39 11.58 -3.09 2.48
N ARG A 40 10.78 -3.94 3.12
CA ARG A 40 11.09 -5.36 3.33
C ARG A 40 10.12 -6.16 2.50
N THR A 41 10.62 -7.16 1.78
CA THR A 41 9.79 -8.00 0.92
C THR A 41 10.08 -9.47 1.19
N GLN A 42 9.04 -10.28 1.09
CA GLN A 42 9.16 -11.73 1.02
C GLN A 42 8.25 -12.27 -0.08
N MET A 43 8.54 -13.48 -0.56
CA MET A 43 7.80 -14.13 -1.63
C MET A 43 7.28 -15.46 -1.11
N PRO A 44 6.11 -15.49 -0.41
CA PRO A 44 5.60 -16.72 0.20
C PRO A 44 5.32 -17.84 -0.80
N THR A 45 4.98 -17.49 -2.04
CA THR A 45 4.80 -18.42 -3.15
C THR A 45 5.35 -17.82 -4.44
N GLY A 46 5.50 -18.64 -5.48
CA GLY A 46 5.91 -18.19 -6.82
C GLY A 46 4.99 -17.13 -7.46
N SER A 47 3.80 -16.92 -6.92
CA SER A 47 2.78 -16.00 -7.42
C SER A 47 2.35 -14.95 -6.39
N ALA A 48 3.06 -14.82 -5.27
CA ALA A 48 2.69 -13.93 -4.18
C ALA A 48 3.90 -13.22 -3.58
N VAL A 49 3.79 -11.91 -3.40
CA VAL A 49 4.78 -11.07 -2.73
C VAL A 49 4.11 -10.33 -1.59
N GLU A 50 4.73 -10.35 -0.42
CA GLU A 50 4.33 -9.52 0.71
C GLU A 50 5.41 -8.46 0.93
N ALA A 51 4.98 -7.22 1.13
CA ALA A 51 5.87 -6.10 1.36
C ALA A 51 5.44 -5.29 2.58
N SER A 52 6.41 -4.96 3.42
CA SER A 52 6.28 -4.01 4.52
C SER A 52 7.08 -2.77 4.19
N VAL A 53 6.39 -1.63 4.10
CA VAL A 53 6.95 -0.33 3.71
C VAL A 53 6.85 0.62 4.89
N ARG A 54 7.98 1.21 5.30
CA ARG A 54 7.97 2.32 6.27
C ARG A 54 7.83 3.65 5.54
N LEU A 55 6.85 4.46 5.93
CA LEU A 55 6.59 5.79 5.35
C LEU A 55 6.69 6.88 6.43
N ALA A 56 7.27 8.03 6.09
CA ALA A 56 7.33 9.21 6.97
C ALA A 56 6.09 10.09 6.80
N LEU A 57 5.11 10.01 7.70
CA LEU A 57 3.94 10.88 7.70
C LEU A 57 4.06 11.95 8.77
N ALA A 58 4.13 13.21 8.35
CA ALA A 58 4.30 14.37 9.23
C ALA A 58 5.49 14.16 10.20
N SER A 59 5.24 13.90 11.48
CA SER A 59 6.24 13.68 12.53
C SER A 59 6.43 12.21 12.93
N ARG A 60 5.75 11.26 12.28
CA ARG A 60 5.78 9.84 12.66
C ARG A 60 6.12 8.92 11.49
N TRP A 61 6.72 7.78 11.83
CA TRP A 61 6.86 6.65 10.91
C TRP A 61 5.63 5.76 11.03
N ILE A 62 5.00 5.45 9.90
CA ILE A 62 3.98 4.40 9.81
C ILE A 62 4.52 3.22 9.02
N THR A 63 3.94 2.04 9.24
CA THR A 63 4.23 0.86 8.44
C THR A 63 2.99 0.49 7.63
N CYS A 64 3.13 0.40 6.32
CA CYS A 64 2.13 -0.17 5.44
C CYS A 64 2.54 -1.59 5.09
N VAL A 65 1.62 -2.54 5.21
CA VAL A 65 1.80 -3.91 4.73
C VAL A 65 0.88 -4.07 3.52
N LEU A 66 1.43 -4.63 2.45
CA LEU A 66 0.68 -4.92 1.24
C LEU A 66 1.04 -6.30 0.70
N ARG A 67 0.04 -6.96 0.14
CA ARG A 67 0.19 -8.22 -0.57
C ARG A 67 -0.07 -7.99 -2.04
N LEU A 68 0.84 -8.49 -2.87
CA LEU A 68 0.69 -8.57 -4.30
C LEU A 68 0.48 -10.03 -4.68
N ASP A 69 -0.56 -10.31 -5.46
CA ASP A 69 -0.76 -11.61 -6.08
C ASP A 69 -0.67 -11.45 -7.60
N SER A 70 0.00 -12.38 -8.27
CA SER A 70 0.07 -12.44 -9.72
C SER A 70 -1.03 -13.33 -10.27
N ASP A 71 -1.80 -12.82 -11.21
CA ASP A 71 -2.72 -13.61 -12.03
C ASP A 71 -2.34 -13.53 -13.52
N ARG A 72 -3.17 -14.08 -14.41
CA ARG A 72 -2.95 -14.06 -15.87
C ARG A 72 -2.87 -12.65 -16.47
N THR A 73 -3.37 -11.64 -15.76
CA THR A 73 -3.41 -10.23 -16.17
C THR A 73 -2.29 -9.41 -15.55
N GLY A 74 -1.50 -10.00 -14.64
CA GLY A 74 -0.33 -9.39 -14.02
C GLY A 74 -0.42 -9.33 -12.50
N TRP A 75 0.43 -8.51 -11.91
CA TRP A 75 0.47 -8.29 -10.47
C TRP A 75 -0.61 -7.31 -10.03
N ARG A 76 -1.32 -7.67 -8.96
CA ARG A 76 -2.33 -6.84 -8.33
C ARG A 76 -2.13 -6.82 -6.83
N CYS A 77 -2.36 -5.66 -6.22
CA CYS A 77 -2.42 -5.53 -4.78
C CYS A 77 -3.73 -6.14 -4.28
N SER A 78 -3.64 -7.30 -3.64
CA SER A 78 -4.77 -8.08 -3.14
C SER A 78 -5.18 -7.68 -1.74
N ASP A 79 -4.22 -7.23 -0.93
CA ASP A 79 -4.44 -6.73 0.41
C ASP A 79 -3.54 -5.51 0.71
N LEU A 80 -4.08 -4.58 1.49
CA LEU A 80 -3.42 -3.35 1.92
C LEU A 80 -3.85 -3.06 3.37
N VAL A 81 -2.87 -2.83 4.25
CA VAL A 81 -3.09 -2.47 5.65
C VAL A 81 -2.12 -1.36 6.03
N VAL A 82 -2.62 -0.28 6.64
CA VAL A 82 -1.77 0.66 7.37
C VAL A 82 -1.77 0.28 8.83
N LEU A 83 -0.61 -0.15 9.34
CA LEU A 83 -0.44 -0.43 10.75
C LEU A 83 -0.41 0.89 11.52
N GLN A 84 -1.41 1.09 12.37
CA GLN A 84 -1.38 2.19 13.33
C GLN A 84 -0.24 1.95 14.34
N PRO A 85 0.42 3.01 14.83
CA PRO A 85 1.38 2.85 15.92
C PRO A 85 0.68 2.18 17.09
N CYS A 86 1.29 1.13 17.66
CA CYS A 86 0.85 0.58 18.93
C CYS A 86 0.90 1.71 19.97
N PRO A 87 -0.19 2.06 20.67
CA PRO A 87 -0.09 2.92 21.82
C PRO A 87 0.84 2.23 22.82
N VAL A 88 1.90 2.94 23.21
CA VAL A 88 2.87 2.51 24.23
C VAL A 88 2.31 2.79 25.60
#